data_AF-A0A9X5CHF5-F1
#
_entry.id   AF-A0A9X5CHF5-F1
#
_cell.length_a   1.000
_cell.length_b   1.000
_cell.length_c   1.000
_cell.angle_alpha   90.00
_cell.angle_beta   90.00
_cell.angle_gamma   90.00
#
_symmetry.space_group_name_H-M   'P 1'
#
loop_
_entity.id
_entity.type
_entity.pdbx_description
1 polymer ?
#
loop_
_entity_poly.entity_id
_entity_poly.type
_entity_poly.pdbx_seq_one_letter_code
_entity_poly.pdbx_strand_id
1 'polypeptide(L)'
;RRLDGPPGRDALIGAVARDVVDLLTDPAARASLRQCEGDNCPIVYVDASRGRRRRWCSSEICGNRERVARHRRRTAALTRA
;
A
#
# COMPACT_ATOMS: atom_id res chain seq x y z
N ARG A 1 15.12 7.79 10.96
CA ARG A 1 15.76 7.96 12.29
C ARG A 1 16.86 6.95 12.44
N ARG A 2 18.05 7.36 12.89
CA ARG A 2 19.12 6.42 13.22
C ARG A 2 18.82 5.80 14.58
N LEU A 3 18.95 4.48 14.67
CA LEU A 3 18.98 3.75 15.94
C LEU A 3 20.46 3.45 16.19
N ASP A 4 21.00 3.95 17.31
CA ASP A 4 22.42 3.81 17.64
C ASP A 4 22.76 2.44 18.28
N GLY A 5 21.75 1.58 18.42
CA GLY A 5 21.85 0.19 18.88
C GLY A 5 20.49 -0.51 18.77
N PRO A 6 20.40 -1.82 19.07
CA PRO A 6 19.13 -2.54 19.08
C PRO A 6 18.17 -1.91 20.09
N PRO A 7 17.01 -1.38 19.66
CA PRO A 7 16.07 -0.78 20.58
C PRO A 7 15.37 -1.86 21.41
N GLY A 8 15.09 -1.54 22.68
CA GLY A 8 14.09 -2.29 23.44
C GLY A 8 12.69 -2.14 22.79
N ARG A 9 11.78 -3.05 23.12
CA ARG A 9 10.42 -3.11 22.55
C ARG A 9 9.70 -1.76 22.61
N ASP A 10 9.70 -1.08 23.76
CA ASP A 10 8.96 0.17 23.94
C ASP A 10 9.59 1.32 23.15
N ALA A 11 10.92 1.34 23.04
CA ALA A 11 11.64 2.30 22.21
C ALA A 11 11.29 2.11 20.72
N LEU A 12 11.17 0.87 20.26
CA LEU A 12 10.76 0.56 18.89
C LEU A 12 9.32 1.00 18.62
N ILE A 13 8.38 0.68 19.52
CA ILE A 13 6.98 1.11 19.41
C ILE A 13 6.90 2.64 19.39
N GLY A 14 7.62 3.32 20.28
CA GLY A 14 7.67 4.78 20.32
C GLY A 14 8.31 5.41 19.09
N ALA A 15 9.22 4.72 18.39
CA ALA A 15 9.75 5.17 17.11
C ALA A 15 8.67 5.10 16.02
N VAL A 16 8.00 3.95 15.88
CA VAL A 16 6.92 3.75 14.91
C VAL A 16 5.75 4.69 15.16
N ALA A 17 5.31 4.85 16.42
CA ALA A 17 4.20 5.73 16.77
C ALA A 17 4.46 7.18 16.37
N ARG A 18 5.69 7.67 16.59
CA ARG A 18 6.09 9.02 16.16
C ARG A 18 6.11 9.16 14.63
N ASP A 19 6.61 8.17 13.90
CA ASP A 19 6.59 8.20 12.43
C ASP A 19 5.13 8.23 11.89
N VAL A 20 4.21 7.53 12.55
CA VAL A 20 2.77 7.58 12.23
C VAL A 20 2.17 8.95 12.56
N VAL A 21 2.50 9.54 13.71
CA VAL A 21 2.06 10.91 14.05
C VAL A 21 2.53 11.89 12.99
N ASP A 22 3.83 11.90 12.67
CA ASP A 22 4.42 12.79 11.67
C ASP A 22 3.72 12.64 10.31
N LEU A 23 3.48 11.40 9.86
CA LEU A 23 2.75 11.08 8.63
C LEU A 23 1.30 11.61 8.63
N LEU A 24 0.59 11.50 9.75
CA LEU A 24 -0.82 11.88 9.84
C LEU A 24 -1.02 13.39 10.01
N THR A 25 -0.04 14.09 10.61
CA THR A 25 -0.13 15.52 10.91
C THR A 25 0.47 16.41 9.83
N ASP A 26 1.39 15.91 9.00
CA ASP A 26 1.86 16.65 7.82
C ASP A 26 0.88 16.49 6.64
N PRO A 27 0.26 17.58 6.13
CA PRO A 27 -0.66 17.51 5.00
C PRO A 27 -0.05 16.88 3.74
N ALA A 28 1.24 17.15 3.46
CA ALA A 28 1.90 16.65 2.26
C ALA A 28 2.17 15.15 2.35
N ALA A 29 2.68 14.67 3.50
CA ALA A 29 2.83 13.24 3.77
C ALA A 29 1.48 12.53 3.80
N ARG A 30 0.48 13.09 4.49
CA ARG A 30 -0.89 12.53 4.57
C ARG A 30 -1.53 12.39 3.19
N ALA A 31 -1.32 13.35 2.29
CA ALA A 31 -1.82 13.29 0.91
C ALA A 31 -1.26 12.11 0.09
N SER A 32 -0.17 11.47 0.57
CA SER A 32 0.38 10.28 -0.05
C SER A 32 -0.30 8.98 0.38
N LEU A 33 -1.19 9.00 1.38
CA LEU A 33 -1.97 7.84 1.77
C LEU A 33 -3.01 7.51 0.71
N ARG A 34 -3.08 6.23 0.34
CA ARG A 34 -4.02 5.71 -0.66
C ARG A 34 -4.64 4.43 -0.14
N GLN A 35 -5.91 4.22 -0.46
CA GLN A 35 -6.55 2.93 -0.28
C GLN A 35 -6.25 2.05 -1.50
N CYS A 36 -6.04 0.76 -1.28
CA CYS A 36 -5.86 -0.21 -2.36
C CYS A 36 -7.10 -0.27 -3.26
N GLU A 37 -6.91 -0.15 -4.57
CA GLU A 37 -7.97 -0.34 -5.56
C GLU A 37 -8.21 -1.82 -5.93
N GLY A 38 -7.65 -2.76 -5.15
CA GLY A 38 -7.92 -4.18 -5.32
C GLY A 38 -9.30 -4.54 -4.76
N ASP A 39 -10.03 -5.41 -5.46
CA ASP A 39 -11.33 -5.94 -5.02
C ASP A 39 -11.31 -6.44 -3.55
N ASN A 40 -12.16 -5.90 -2.69
CA ASN A 40 -12.24 -6.25 -1.27
C ASN A 40 -10.89 -6.17 -0.49
N CYS A 41 -9.98 -5.27 -0.87
CA CYS A 41 -8.73 -5.06 -0.13
C CYS A 41 -8.82 -3.85 0.81
N PRO A 42 -8.79 -4.03 2.15
CA PRO A 42 -8.93 -2.93 3.10
C PRO A 42 -7.62 -2.15 3.34
N ILE A 43 -6.52 -2.55 2.72
CA ILE A 43 -5.19 -2.02 3.02
C ILE A 43 -5.07 -0.57 2.54
N VAL A 44 -4.64 0.30 3.46
CA VAL A 44 -4.13 1.65 3.18
C VAL A 44 -2.61 1.59 3.09
N TYR A 45 -2.02 2.32 2.15
CA TYR A 45 -0.58 2.38 1.94
C TYR A 45 -0.11 3.81 1.68
N VAL A 46 1.16 4.06 1.98
CA VAL A 46 1.87 5.28 1.57
C VAL A 46 2.34 5.10 0.13
N ASP A 47 1.96 6.00 -0.78
CA ASP A 47 2.18 5.78 -2.21
C ASP A 47 3.66 5.71 -2.60
N ALA A 48 4.58 6.53 -2.10
CA ALA A 48 6.01 6.62 -2.48
C ALA A 48 6.43 6.56 -3.99
N SER A 49 5.54 6.29 -4.94
CA SER A 49 5.85 6.13 -6.35
C SER A 49 6.02 7.49 -7.02
N ARG A 50 6.83 7.52 -8.09
CA ARG A 50 7.03 8.74 -8.87
C ARG A 50 5.70 9.18 -9.50
N GLY A 51 5.24 10.37 -9.11
CA GLY A 51 3.97 10.95 -9.56
C GLY A 51 2.71 10.39 -8.89
N ARG A 52 2.83 9.60 -7.80
CA ARG A 52 1.69 9.10 -7.02
C ARG A 52 0.67 8.30 -7.84
N ARG A 53 1.16 7.41 -8.69
CA ARG A 53 0.37 6.64 -9.66
C ARG A 53 0.13 5.19 -9.25
N ARG A 54 0.53 4.81 -8.04
CA ARG A 54 0.36 3.44 -7.56
C ARG A 54 -1.11 3.23 -7.23
N ARG A 55 -1.68 2.13 -7.74
CA ARG A 55 -3.10 1.76 -7.55
C ARG A 55 -3.33 0.65 -6.51
N TRP A 56 -2.30 -0.14 -6.21
CA TRP A 56 -2.42 -1.34 -5.38
C TRP A 56 -1.40 -1.37 -4.25
N CYS A 57 -1.80 -1.87 -3.08
CA CYS A 57 -0.95 -2.01 -1.89
C CYS A 57 0.26 -2.94 -2.09
N SER A 58 0.25 -3.78 -3.12
CA SER A 58 1.37 -4.58 -3.60
C SER A 58 1.13 -4.96 -5.06
N SER A 59 2.18 -4.87 -5.89
CA SER A 59 2.12 -5.30 -7.29
C SER A 59 1.99 -6.83 -7.41
N GLU A 60 2.56 -7.56 -6.45
CA GLU A 60 2.62 -9.03 -6.42
C GLU A 60 1.33 -9.64 -5.84
N ILE A 61 0.68 -8.95 -4.90
CA ILE A 61 -0.55 -9.43 -4.27
C ILE A 61 -1.77 -8.88 -5.04
N CYS A 62 -2.18 -7.64 -4.75
CA CYS A 62 -3.39 -7.07 -5.33
C CYS A 62 -3.24 -6.78 -6.83
N GLY A 63 -2.09 -6.26 -7.27
CA GLY A 63 -1.84 -6.02 -8.69
C GLY A 63 -1.88 -7.29 -9.53
N ASN A 64 -1.34 -8.40 -9.04
CA ASN A 64 -1.39 -9.68 -9.72
C ASN A 64 -2.81 -10.25 -9.75
N ARG A 65 -3.51 -10.21 -8.61
CA ARG A 65 -4.90 -10.68 -8.51
C ARG A 65 -5.81 -9.98 -9.53
N GLU A 66 -5.70 -8.66 -9.67
CA GLU A 66 -6.48 -7.91 -10.67
C GLU A 66 -6.08 -8.25 -12.11
N ARG A 67 -4.78 -8.45 -12.40
CA ARG A 67 -4.33 -8.91 -13.73
C ARG A 67 -4.88 -10.29 -14.08
N VAL A 68 -4.87 -11.22 -13.14
CA VAL A 68 -5.43 -12.58 -13.29
C VAL A 68 -6.94 -12.53 -13.47
N ALA A 69 -7.67 -11.78 -12.65
CA ALA A 69 -9.12 -11.61 -12.79
C ALA A 69 -9.48 -11.05 -14.17
N ARG A 70 -8.76 -10.04 -14.65
CA ARG A 70 -8.94 -9.49 -16.00
C ARG A 70 -8.66 -10.51 -17.10
N HIS A 71 -7.60 -11.31 -16.96
CA HIS A 71 -7.31 -12.38 -17.92
C HIS A 71 -8.45 -13.40 -17.97
N ARG A 72 -8.91 -13.90 -16.81
CA ARG A 72 -10.04 -14.84 -16.72
C ARG A 72 -11.32 -14.30 -17.36
N ARG A 73 -11.69 -13.03 -17.09
CA ARG A 73 -12.86 -12.39 -17.72
C ARG A 73 -12.75 -12.35 -19.24
N ARG A 74 -11.57 -12.05 -19.78
CA ARG A 74 -11.33 -12.05 -21.23
C ARG A 74 -11.44 -13.45 -21.82
N THR A 75 -10.78 -14.43 -21.22
CA THR A 75 -10.86 -15.83 -21.67
C THR A 75 -12.29 -16.36 -21.63
N ALA A 76 -13.03 -16.10 -20.55
CA ALA A 76 -14.43 -16.51 -20.44
C ALA A 76 -15.34 -15.85 -21.48
N ALA A 77 -15.09 -14.58 -21.84
CA ALA A 77 -15.83 -13.90 -22.91
C ALA A 77 -15.55 -14.52 -24.29
N LEU A 78 -14.29 -14.87 -24.55
CA LEU A 78 -13.89 -15.54 -25.80
C LEU A 78 -14.48 -16.95 -25.94
N THR A 79 -14.59 -17.70 -24.85
CA THR A 79 -15.19 -19.06 -24.88
C THR A 79 -16.72 -19.02 -25.00
N ARG A 80 -17.37 -17.88 -24.72
CA ARG A 80 -18.83 -17.72 -24.81
C ARG A 80 -19.31 -17.15 -26.15
N ALA A 81 -18.39 -16.72 -27.01
CA ALA A 81 -18.66 -16.27 -28.37
C ALA A 81 -18.48 -17.44 -29.34
#